data_AF-A0A956B4F2-F1
#
_entry.id   AF-A0A956B4F2-F1
#
_cell.length_a   1.000
_cell.length_b   1.000
_cell.length_c   1.000
_cell.angle_alpha   90.00
_cell.angle_beta   90.00
_cell.angle_gamma   90.00
#
_symmetry.space_group_name_H-M   'P 1'
#
loop_
_entity.id
_entity.type
_entity.pdbx_description
1 polymer ?
#
loop_
_entity_poly.entity_id
_entity_poly.type
_entity_poly.pdbx_seq_one_letter_code
_entity_poly.pdbx_strand_id
1 'polypeptide(L)' 'MRLLALALVGALAAGCGAMSEGGPDAGAWQADGWAEGAPAPDFALKDFNPTSTTYRAEVSPRDVLEKVSGWYFTHAS' A
#
# COMPACT_ATOMS: atom_id res chain seq x y z
N MET A 1 25.24 19.72 14.72
CA MET A 1 24.14 20.60 15.20
C MET A 1 23.56 21.36 14.01
N ARG A 2 22.31 21.06 13.63
CA ARG A 2 21.32 21.98 13.05
C ARG A 2 20.01 21.22 12.86
N LEU A 3 19.09 21.41 13.82
CA LEU A 3 17.65 21.19 13.68
C LEU A 3 17.06 22.31 12.82
N LEU A 4 16.02 22.02 12.03
CA LEU A 4 14.92 22.89 11.57
C LEU A 4 14.28 22.19 10.34
N ALA A 5 12.99 22.18 10.06
CA ALA A 5 11.74 22.29 10.80
C ALA A 5 10.66 21.88 9.77
N LEU A 6 9.62 21.20 10.25
CA LEU A 6 8.44 20.80 9.51
C LEU A 6 7.67 22.03 8.98
N ALA A 7 7.19 22.00 7.74
CA ALA A 7 6.05 22.82 7.31
C ALA A 7 5.23 22.07 6.24
N LEU A 8 3.92 22.09 6.48
CA LEU A 8 2.83 21.29 5.91
C LEU A 8 2.20 21.98 4.67
N VAL A 9 1.19 21.30 4.09
CA VAL A 9 0.13 21.78 3.16
C VAL A 9 0.53 21.75 1.68
N GLY A 10 -0.18 21.10 0.73
CA GLY A 10 -1.50 20.47 0.70
C GLY A 10 -2.15 20.75 -0.66
N ALA A 11 -2.86 19.78 -1.26
CA ALA A 11 -4.04 19.97 -2.12
C ALA A 11 -4.51 18.61 -2.68
N LEU A 12 -5.56 18.07 -2.07
CA LEU A 12 -6.41 17.01 -2.62
C LEU A 12 -7.67 17.70 -3.17
N ALA A 13 -7.94 17.61 -4.47
CA ALA A 13 -9.29 17.58 -5.09
C ALA A 13 -9.24 17.84 -6.61
N ALA A 14 -9.81 16.90 -7.38
CA ALA A 14 -10.58 17.06 -8.63
C ALA A 14 -10.32 15.83 -9.53
N GLY A 15 -11.28 14.99 -9.91
CA GLY A 15 -12.73 15.14 -9.84
C GLY A 15 -13.44 13.79 -9.94
N CYS A 16 -14.64 13.78 -9.38
CA CYS A 16 -15.65 12.75 -9.51
C CYS A 16 -16.15 12.73 -10.97
N GLY A 17 -16.05 11.58 -11.63
CA GLY A 17 -16.66 11.32 -12.92
C GLY A 17 -17.26 9.92 -12.90
N ALA A 18 -18.47 9.81 -12.35
CA ALA A 18 -19.27 8.60 -12.41
C ALA A 18 -19.75 8.38 -13.85
N MET A 19 -19.41 7.24 -14.44
CA MET A 19 -20.12 6.68 -15.59
C MET A 19 -20.54 5.26 -15.20
N SER A 20 -21.79 5.14 -14.75
CA SER A 20 -22.48 3.87 -14.55
C SER A 20 -23.39 3.66 -15.75
N GLU A 21 -23.00 2.77 -16.66
CA GLU A 21 -23.91 2.16 -17.62
C GLU A 21 -23.66 0.65 -17.62
N GLY A 22 -24.22 -0.02 -16.61
CA GLY A 22 -24.24 -1.48 -16.55
C GLY A 22 -25.48 -2.01 -17.28
N GLY A 23 -25.27 -2.60 -18.46
CA GLY A 23 -26.27 -3.43 -19.14
C GLY A 23 -26.48 -4.78 -18.42
N PRO A 24 -27.60 -5.48 -18.68
CA PRO A 24 -28.05 -6.65 -17.91
C PRO A 24 -27.20 -7.94 -18.06
N ASP A 25 -26.06 -7.88 -18.73
CA ASP A 25 -25.24 -9.03 -19.13
C ASP A 25 -23.78 -8.94 -18.62
N ALA A 26 -23.48 -7.98 -17.73
CA ALA A 26 -22.26 -8.03 -16.93
C ALA A 26 -22.36 -9.18 -15.92
N GLY A 27 -21.85 -10.35 -16.31
CA GLY A 27 -21.73 -11.51 -15.44
C GLY A 27 -21.23 -11.09 -14.06
N ALA A 28 -21.95 -11.51 -13.02
CA ALA A 28 -21.66 -11.16 -11.64
C ALA A 28 -20.30 -11.75 -11.23
N TRP A 29 -19.22 -11.03 -11.52
CA TRP A 29 -17.98 -11.13 -10.77
C TRP A 29 -18.36 -10.74 -9.35
N GLN A 30 -18.60 -11.74 -8.48
CA GLN A 30 -18.73 -11.46 -7.07
C GLN A 30 -17.42 -10.81 -6.65
N ALA A 31 -17.46 -9.49 -6.43
CA ALA A 31 -16.39 -8.79 -5.74
C ALA A 31 -16.19 -9.52 -4.42
N ASP A 32 -15.07 -10.20 -4.29
CA ASP A 32 -14.65 -11.04 -3.18
C ASP A 32 -14.27 -10.22 -1.93
N GLY A 33 -14.92 -9.06 -1.76
CA GLY A 33 -14.71 -8.13 -0.65
C GLY A 33 -13.60 -7.11 -0.88
N TRP A 34 -12.82 -7.21 -1.96
CA TRP A 34 -11.87 -6.18 -2.35
C TRP A 34 -12.61 -5.10 -3.15
N ALA A 35 -13.28 -4.19 -2.44
CA ALA A 35 -13.78 -2.99 -3.09
C ALA A 35 -12.61 -2.29 -3.79
N GLU A 36 -12.71 -2.11 -5.11
CA GLU A 36 -11.68 -1.43 -5.87
C GLU A 36 -11.49 -0.01 -5.30
N GLY A 37 -10.30 0.27 -4.75
CA GLY A 37 -10.01 1.49 -4.00
C GLY A 37 -10.03 1.38 -2.47
N ALA A 38 -10.37 0.21 -1.89
CA ALA A 38 -10.18 -0.04 -0.46
C ALA A 38 -8.67 -0.08 -0.12
N PRO A 39 -8.24 0.51 1.01
CA PRO A 39 -6.85 0.45 1.42
C PRO A 39 -6.44 -1.00 1.65
N ALA A 40 -5.35 -1.43 1.00
CA ALA A 40 -4.78 -2.74 1.25
C ALA A 40 -4.42 -2.89 2.75
N PRO A 41 -4.68 -4.06 3.36
CA PRO A 41 -4.34 -4.31 4.74
C PRO A 41 -2.83 -4.12 4.96
N ASP A 42 -2.50 -3.54 6.09
CA ASP A 42 -1.11 -3.34 6.49
C ASP A 42 -0.56 -4.64 7.06
N PHE A 43 0.70 -4.95 6.73
CA PHE A 43 1.44 -6.04 7.36
C PHE A 43 2.89 -5.60 7.52
N ALA A 44 3.55 -6.12 8.56
CA ALA A 44 4.97 -5.91 8.76
C ALA A 44 5.70 -7.25 8.74
N LEU A 45 6.84 -7.32 8.06
CA LEU A 45 7.73 -8.47 8.10
C LEU A 45 9.03 -8.08 8.78
N LYS A 46 9.64 -9.05 9.46
CA LYS A 46 11.00 -8.89 9.98
C LYS A 46 12.00 -8.95 8.83
N ASP A 47 12.85 -7.93 8.74
CA ASP A 47 13.90 -7.86 7.74
C ASP A 47 15.03 -8.87 8.06
N PHE A 48 15.22 -9.84 7.18
CA PHE A 48 16.30 -10.83 7.30
C PHE A 48 17.42 -10.64 6.28
N ASN A 49 17.43 -9.54 5.52
CA ASN A 49 18.53 -9.21 4.61
C ASN A 49 19.71 -8.58 5.39
N PRO A 50 20.85 -9.27 5.53
CA PRO A 50 21.99 -8.77 6.32
C PRO A 50 22.69 -7.54 5.70
N THR A 51 22.41 -7.25 4.43
CA THR A 51 22.94 -6.05 3.74
C THR A 51 22.05 -4.82 3.91
N SER A 52 20.88 -4.99 4.52
CA SER A 52 19.92 -3.92 4.75
C SER A 52 20.32 -3.02 5.91
N THR A 53 20.05 -1.72 5.80
CA THR A 53 20.21 -0.77 6.91
C THR A 53 19.18 -0.96 8.02
N THR A 54 18.09 -1.68 7.74
CA THR A 54 17.01 -2.00 8.68
C THR A 54 17.03 -3.46 9.14
N TYR A 55 18.19 -4.12 9.05
CA TYR A 55 18.32 -5.53 9.39
C TYR A 55 17.72 -5.86 10.77
N ARG A 56 16.87 -6.89 10.81
CA ARG A 56 16.08 -7.39 11.97
C ARG A 56 14.96 -6.48 12.46
N ALA A 57 14.75 -5.30 11.87
CA ALA A 57 13.58 -4.46 12.19
C ALA A 57 12.31 -5.04 11.57
N GLU A 58 11.16 -4.67 12.12
CA GLU A 58 9.86 -4.84 11.44
C GLU A 58 9.71 -3.71 10.41
N VAL A 59 9.37 -4.07 9.18
CA VAL A 59 9.19 -3.13 8.07
C VAL A 59 7.83 -3.40 7.43
N SER A 60 7.02 -2.35 7.28
CA SER A 60 5.78 -2.39 6.51
C SER A 60 6.00 -1.92 5.07
N PRO A 61 5.27 -2.46 4.07
CA PRO A 61 5.22 -1.89 2.73
C PRO A 61 4.88 -0.40 2.70
N ARG A 62 4.14 0.11 3.70
CA ARG A 62 3.79 1.53 3.80
C ARG A 62 4.98 2.41 4.19
N ASP A 63 6.00 1.86 4.85
CA ASP A 63 7.22 2.60 5.22
C ASP A 63 8.10 2.91 3.99
N VAL A 64 7.86 2.19 2.88
CA VAL A 64 8.66 2.26 1.65
C VAL A 64 7.81 2.62 0.44
N LEU A 65 6.72 3.37 0.63
CA LEU A 65 5.93 3.91 -0.48
C LEU A 65 6.82 4.68 -1.46
N GLU A 66 6.44 4.60 -2.74
CA GLU A 66 7.15 5.22 -3.87
C GLU A 66 8.56 4.66 -4.13
N LYS A 67 8.89 3.51 -3.54
CA LYS A 67 10.12 2.76 -3.81
C LYS A 67 9.81 1.38 -4.40
N VAL A 68 10.75 0.86 -5.18
CA VAL A 68 10.68 -0.53 -5.64
C VAL A 68 11.10 -1.44 -4.49
N SER A 69 10.24 -2.37 -4.10
CA SER A 69 10.47 -3.32 -3.00
C SER A 69 10.08 -4.74 -3.39
N GLY A 70 10.82 -5.74 -2.91
CA GLY A 70 10.49 -7.16 -3.04
C GLY A 70 10.16 -7.77 -1.69
N TRP A 71 9.09 -8.57 -1.63
CA TRP A 71 8.59 -9.21 -0.41
C TRP A 71 8.55 -10.73 -0.62
N TYR A 72 9.09 -11.49 0.33
CA TYR A 72 9.15 -12.94 0.26
C TYR A 72 8.56 -13.54 1.53
N PHE A 73 7.60 -14.44 1.37
CA PHE A 73 7.00 -15.21 2.46
C PHE A 73 7.57 -16.62 2.41
N THR A 74 7.95 -17.13 3.58
CA THR A 74 8.40 -18.52 3.76
C THR A 74 7.33 -19.27 4.55
N HIS A 75 7.17 -20.55 4.27
CA HIS A 75 6.32 -21.41 5.10
C HIS A 75 7.09 -21.82 6.36
N ALA A 76 6.39 -21.86 7.49
CA ALA A 76 6.85 -22.54 8.68
C ALA A 76 6.40 -24.01 8.59
N SER A 77 7.34 -24.94 8.79
CA SER A 77 7.11 -26.38 8.85
C SER A 77 6.59 -26.84 10.20
#